data_AF-A0A7X7C2V2-F1
#
_entry.id   AF-A0A7X7C2V2-F1
#
_cell.length_a   1.000
_cell.length_b   1.000
_cell.length_c   1.000
_cell.angle_alpha   90.00
_cell.angle_beta   90.00
_cell.angle_gamma   90.00
#
_symmetry.space_group_name_H-M   'P 1'
#
loop_
_entity.id
_entity.type
_entity.pdbx_description
1 polymer ?
#
loop_
_entity_poly.entity_id
_entity_poly.type
_entity_poly.pdbx_seq_one_letter_code
_entity_poly.pdbx_strand_id
1 'polypeptide(L)'
;MKTKHFLLVILLIIAVVNVKSQTKTVNLPTATYANTQTVEIAKVMLSDTATVIDIEAFFIPGYWIKIVTESYLQADGKKYMIRSGEGIDLDSLFWMPESGRASFTLTFEPLPLETESFDFIESDCEDCFKIWGVYLNNKSSSLTEIPEEYLREYQNENDFVIDWNKDDAIVSGVINKYVKGSIDWNLTYLNPITGNEQTVSLDIDENGAFSTKIPVYSPTSLVLSSRAGYIPIIVSPGRESKVFVNLPEMYRSRSRLLMNEDSYGEKYLYAGYLAKLNSDLANKGVTYASPQQDYIDTIAEM
;
A
#
# COMPACT_ATOMS: atom_id res chain seq x y z
N MET A 1 8.71 -57.34 -35.97
CA MET A 1 8.66 -56.84 -34.57
C MET A 1 9.50 -55.59 -34.30
N LYS A 2 10.63 -55.35 -34.99
CA LYS A 2 11.52 -54.19 -34.70
C LYS A 2 10.94 -52.80 -35.04
N THR A 3 10.11 -52.69 -36.08
CA THR A 3 9.55 -51.40 -36.56
C THR A 3 8.46 -50.83 -35.65
N LYS A 4 7.66 -51.69 -34.99
CA LYS A 4 6.60 -51.24 -34.06
C LYS A 4 7.17 -50.72 -32.74
N HIS A 5 8.28 -51.28 -32.25
CA HIS A 5 8.97 -50.77 -31.07
C HIS A 5 9.69 -49.45 -31.34
N PHE A 6 10.25 -49.27 -32.53
CA PHE A 6 10.87 -47.99 -32.94
C PHE A 6 9.84 -46.86 -33.04
N LEU A 7 8.65 -47.15 -33.59
CA LEU A 7 7.55 -46.17 -33.67
C LEU A 7 7.00 -45.80 -32.28
N LEU A 8 6.90 -46.76 -31.36
CA LEU A 8 6.45 -46.54 -29.98
C LEU A 8 7.43 -45.67 -29.18
N VAL A 9 8.74 -45.91 -29.37
CA VAL A 9 9.80 -45.10 -28.74
C VAL A 9 9.80 -43.66 -29.27
N ILE A 10 9.60 -43.46 -30.57
CA ILE A 10 9.44 -42.11 -31.15
C ILE A 10 8.17 -41.42 -30.61
N LEU A 11 7.05 -42.15 -30.48
CA LEU A 11 5.82 -41.59 -29.91
C LEU A 11 5.97 -41.20 -28.43
N LEU A 12 6.72 -42.00 -27.65
CA LEU A 12 7.07 -41.69 -26.26
C LEU A 12 8.00 -40.48 -26.15
N ILE A 13 8.99 -40.35 -27.05
CA ILE A 13 9.89 -39.19 -27.09
C ILE A 13 9.12 -37.91 -27.48
N ILE A 14 8.18 -37.98 -28.43
CA ILE A 14 7.35 -36.83 -28.84
C ILE A 14 6.34 -36.44 -27.73
N ALA A 15 5.87 -37.39 -26.93
CA ALA A 15 5.01 -37.13 -25.77
C ALA A 15 5.74 -36.40 -24.63
N VAL A 16 7.05 -36.60 -24.48
CA VAL A 16 7.86 -35.92 -23.44
C VAL A 16 8.17 -34.45 -23.82
N VAL A 17 8.13 -34.09 -25.11
CA VAL A 17 8.53 -32.74 -25.58
C VAL A 17 7.38 -31.71 -25.52
N ASN A 18 6.16 -32.10 -25.11
CA ASN A 18 4.99 -31.21 -25.13
C ASN A 18 4.38 -30.89 -23.75
N VAL A 19 5.09 -31.12 -22.65
CA VAL A 19 4.70 -30.51 -21.36
C VAL A 19 5.14 -29.05 -21.39
N LYS A 20 4.33 -28.17 -21.98
CA LYS A 20 4.47 -26.74 -21.71
C LYS A 20 4.12 -26.54 -20.23
N SER A 21 5.13 -26.26 -19.40
CA SER A 21 4.91 -25.84 -18.01
C SER A 21 3.94 -24.66 -18.02
N GLN A 22 2.83 -24.80 -17.29
CA GLN A 22 1.83 -23.76 -17.19
C GLN A 22 2.43 -22.63 -16.36
N THR A 23 2.49 -21.43 -16.93
CA THR A 23 3.01 -20.26 -16.24
C THR A 23 1.95 -19.16 -16.16
N LYS A 24 1.96 -18.42 -15.06
CA LYS A 24 1.16 -17.22 -14.85
C LYS A 24 2.11 -16.05 -14.66
N THR A 25 2.04 -15.06 -15.55
CA THR A 25 2.89 -13.86 -15.48
C THR A 25 2.05 -12.64 -15.25
N VAL A 26 2.48 -11.79 -14.31
CA VAL A 26 1.85 -10.53 -13.94
C VAL A 26 2.92 -9.45 -13.97
N ASN A 27 2.76 -8.47 -14.85
CA ASN A 27 3.64 -7.30 -14.91
C ASN A 27 3.05 -6.20 -14.04
N LEU A 28 3.91 -5.45 -13.36
CA LEU A 28 3.54 -4.34 -12.48
C LEU A 28 2.40 -4.72 -11.52
N PRO A 29 2.54 -5.83 -10.74
CA PRO A 29 1.50 -6.21 -9.81
C PRO A 29 1.27 -5.08 -8.81
N THR A 30 0.00 -4.82 -8.55
CA THR A 30 -0.41 -3.86 -7.53
C THR A 30 -0.21 -4.47 -6.14
N ALA A 31 -0.06 -3.64 -5.12
CA ALA A 31 -0.01 -4.11 -3.74
C ALA A 31 -0.92 -3.29 -2.84
N THR A 32 -1.26 -3.86 -1.69
CA THR A 32 -2.04 -3.18 -0.65
C THR A 32 -1.22 -2.08 0.01
N TYR A 33 -0.01 -2.43 0.45
CA TYR A 33 0.89 -1.53 1.17
C TYR A 33 2.31 -2.07 1.14
N ALA A 34 3.30 -1.18 1.27
CA ALA A 34 4.68 -1.55 1.54
C ALA A 34 5.27 -0.63 2.60
N ASN A 35 6.04 -1.18 3.54
CA ASN A 35 6.77 -0.37 4.53
C ASN A 35 8.05 0.26 3.94
N THR A 36 8.32 0.02 2.66
CA THR A 36 9.52 0.42 1.96
C THR A 36 9.19 1.02 0.60
N GLN A 37 10.02 1.96 0.16
CA GLN A 37 10.07 2.45 -1.24
C GLN A 37 11.42 2.10 -1.89
N THR A 38 12.18 1.22 -1.24
CA THR A 38 13.51 0.80 -1.66
C THR A 38 13.44 -0.34 -2.66
N VAL A 39 12.49 -1.26 -2.52
CA VAL A 39 12.26 -2.37 -3.45
C VAL A 39 10.83 -2.31 -3.94
N GLU A 40 10.66 -2.39 -5.26
CA GLU A 40 9.36 -2.43 -5.93
C GLU A 40 9.32 -3.64 -6.87
N ILE A 41 8.16 -4.30 -6.97
CA ILE A 41 8.01 -5.52 -7.79
C ILE A 41 7.62 -5.10 -9.21
N ALA A 42 8.50 -5.36 -10.18
CA ALA A 42 8.25 -5.07 -11.58
C ALA A 42 7.47 -6.19 -12.27
N LYS A 43 7.67 -7.44 -11.86
CA LYS A 43 7.01 -8.60 -12.48
C LYS A 43 7.05 -9.81 -11.56
N VAL A 44 6.02 -10.64 -11.67
CA VAL A 44 5.93 -11.93 -11.00
C VAL A 44 5.60 -13.00 -12.03
N MET A 45 6.33 -14.11 -11.99
CA MET A 45 6.07 -15.32 -12.77
C MET A 45 5.88 -16.51 -11.82
N LEU A 46 4.75 -17.18 -11.92
CA LEU A 46 4.49 -18.45 -11.24
C LEU A 46 4.65 -19.58 -12.26
N SER A 47 5.29 -20.66 -11.83
CA SER A 47 5.35 -21.94 -12.53
C SER A 47 5.14 -23.10 -11.55
N ASP A 48 5.12 -24.32 -12.08
CA ASP A 48 5.11 -25.56 -11.27
C ASP A 48 6.40 -25.78 -10.47
N THR A 49 7.48 -25.06 -10.79
CA THR A 49 8.81 -25.28 -10.20
C THR A 49 9.29 -24.14 -9.33
N ALA A 50 8.88 -22.90 -9.59
CA ALA A 50 9.28 -21.73 -8.81
C ALA A 50 8.31 -20.56 -8.95
N THR A 51 8.42 -19.61 -8.02
CA THR A 51 7.93 -18.24 -8.21
C THR A 51 9.13 -17.33 -8.41
N VAL A 52 9.13 -16.57 -9.50
CA VAL A 52 10.21 -15.66 -9.87
C VAL A 52 9.68 -14.24 -9.81
N ILE A 53 10.38 -13.38 -9.07
CA ILE A 53 10.01 -11.96 -8.87
C ILE A 53 11.13 -11.09 -9.40
N ASP A 54 10.83 -10.24 -10.37
CA ASP A 54 11.74 -9.21 -10.85
C ASP A 54 11.54 -7.95 -9.99
N ILE A 55 12.63 -7.47 -9.38
CA ILE A 55 12.66 -6.33 -8.47
C ILE A 55 13.40 -5.17 -9.10
N GLU A 56 12.81 -3.98 -8.95
CA GLU A 56 13.48 -2.70 -9.17
C GLU A 56 13.76 -2.04 -7.82
N ALA A 57 15.03 -1.75 -7.56
CA ALA A 57 15.48 -1.13 -6.33
C ALA A 57 15.82 0.35 -6.54
N PHE A 58 15.35 1.20 -5.63
CA PHE A 58 15.54 2.64 -5.63
C PHE A 58 16.05 3.10 -4.29
N PHE A 59 17.33 3.48 -4.20
CA PHE A 59 17.92 3.89 -2.93
C PHE A 59 19.06 4.88 -3.11
N ILE A 60 19.56 5.40 -1.99
CA ILE A 60 20.57 6.45 -1.99
C ILE A 60 21.85 5.92 -2.68
N PRO A 61 22.39 6.63 -3.69
CA PRO A 61 23.64 6.24 -4.33
C PRO A 61 24.77 6.02 -3.33
N GLY A 62 25.55 4.94 -3.51
CA GLY A 62 26.66 4.60 -2.62
C GLY A 62 26.27 4.06 -1.24
N TYR A 63 24.98 3.95 -0.92
CA TYR A 63 24.48 3.18 0.23
C TYR A 63 24.21 1.73 -0.19
N TRP A 64 23.95 0.85 0.76
CA TRP A 64 23.68 -0.56 0.48
C TRP A 64 22.25 -0.96 0.81
N ILE A 65 21.79 -2.00 0.11
CA ILE A 65 20.61 -2.79 0.44
C ILE A 65 21.02 -4.24 0.66
N LYS A 66 20.16 -5.03 1.29
CA LYS A 66 20.40 -6.44 1.54
C LYS A 66 19.07 -7.20 1.46
N ILE A 67 19.11 -8.40 0.89
CA ILE A 67 18.01 -9.37 0.93
C ILE A 67 18.57 -10.63 1.62
N VAL A 68 17.95 -11.04 2.73
CA VAL A 68 18.42 -12.19 3.50
C VAL A 68 17.85 -13.52 3.01
N THR A 69 18.52 -14.63 3.36
CA THR A 69 18.04 -15.99 3.04
C THR A 69 16.78 -16.40 3.79
N GLU A 70 16.41 -15.70 4.86
CA GLU A 70 15.13 -15.86 5.54
C GLU A 70 13.94 -15.27 4.78
N SER A 71 14.16 -14.58 3.65
CA SER A 71 13.07 -14.00 2.85
C SER A 71 12.07 -15.05 2.38
N TYR A 72 10.79 -14.72 2.40
CA TYR A 72 9.73 -15.61 1.98
C TYR A 72 8.53 -14.88 1.38
N LEU A 73 7.74 -15.62 0.60
CA LEU A 73 6.40 -15.21 0.21
C LEU A 73 5.39 -15.84 1.16
N GLN A 74 4.35 -15.11 1.55
CA GLN A 74 3.25 -15.64 2.33
C GLN A 74 1.96 -15.63 1.53
N ALA A 75 1.35 -16.79 1.35
CA ALA A 75 0.05 -16.92 0.70
C ALA A 75 -0.76 -18.02 1.40
N ASP A 76 -2.05 -17.77 1.64
CA ASP A 76 -2.98 -18.71 2.29
C ASP A 76 -2.44 -19.32 3.60
N GLY A 77 -1.76 -18.49 4.41
CA GLY A 77 -1.17 -18.91 5.69
C GLY A 77 0.09 -19.79 5.58
N LYS A 78 0.63 -19.99 4.37
CA LYS A 78 1.87 -20.76 4.14
C LYS A 78 3.02 -19.84 3.72
N LYS A 79 4.22 -20.11 4.25
CA LYS A 79 5.48 -19.50 3.83
C LYS A 79 6.09 -20.29 2.65
N TYR A 80 6.62 -19.57 1.67
CA TYR A 80 7.30 -20.08 0.48
C TYR A 80 8.69 -19.44 0.43
N MET A 81 9.72 -20.22 0.74
CA MET A 81 11.04 -19.66 1.04
C MET A 81 11.77 -19.20 -0.22
N ILE A 82 12.62 -18.17 -0.08
CA ILE A 82 13.58 -17.80 -1.12
C ILE A 82 14.57 -18.94 -1.37
N ARG A 83 15.00 -19.08 -2.62
CA ARG A 83 15.98 -20.07 -3.08
C ARG A 83 17.25 -19.41 -3.59
N SER A 84 17.13 -18.31 -4.32
CA SER A 84 18.27 -17.61 -4.91
C SER A 84 17.94 -16.18 -5.33
N GLY A 85 18.97 -15.34 -5.43
CA GLY A 85 18.94 -14.07 -6.14
C GLY A 85 19.82 -14.14 -7.39
N GLU A 86 19.39 -13.48 -8.47
CA GLU A 86 20.20 -13.22 -9.66
C GLU A 86 20.37 -11.71 -9.79
N GLY A 87 21.62 -11.24 -9.91
CA GLY A 87 21.94 -9.81 -9.83
C GLY A 87 22.02 -9.26 -8.39
N ILE A 88 21.77 -10.11 -7.37
CA ILE A 88 22.01 -9.83 -5.96
C ILE A 88 22.43 -11.11 -5.23
N ASP A 89 23.49 -11.02 -4.42
CA ASP A 89 23.91 -12.11 -3.55
C ASP A 89 23.14 -12.05 -2.22
N LEU A 90 22.43 -13.13 -1.89
CA LEU A 90 21.71 -13.20 -0.62
C LEU A 90 22.68 -13.11 0.56
N ASP A 91 22.20 -12.57 1.67
CA ASP A 91 22.95 -12.31 2.89
C ASP A 91 24.13 -11.32 2.79
N SER A 92 24.37 -10.77 1.60
CA SER A 92 25.47 -9.85 1.32
C SER A 92 25.00 -8.41 1.12
N LEU A 93 25.89 -7.45 1.37
CA LEU A 93 25.62 -6.04 1.10
C LEU A 93 25.70 -5.78 -0.41
N PHE A 94 24.59 -5.29 -0.98
CA PHE A 94 24.55 -4.81 -2.36
C PHE A 94 24.66 -3.29 -2.36
N TRP A 95 25.80 -2.77 -2.83
CA TRP A 95 26.03 -1.33 -2.89
C TRP A 95 25.39 -0.72 -4.13
N MET A 96 24.58 0.32 -3.92
CA MET A 96 23.80 0.96 -4.97
C MET A 96 24.70 1.76 -5.92
N PRO A 97 24.47 1.67 -7.24
CA PRO A 97 25.20 2.44 -8.24
C PRO A 97 24.90 3.95 -8.14
N GLU A 98 25.67 4.77 -8.85
CA GLU A 98 25.51 6.24 -8.90
C GLU A 98 24.10 6.68 -9.32
N SER A 99 23.40 5.87 -10.12
CA SER A 99 22.03 6.14 -10.55
C SER A 99 21.00 6.02 -9.41
N GLY A 100 21.38 5.40 -8.29
CA GLY A 100 20.46 5.02 -7.21
C GLY A 100 19.45 3.94 -7.62
N ARG A 101 19.68 3.26 -8.75
CA ARG A 101 18.77 2.28 -9.36
C ARG A 101 19.47 0.98 -9.69
N ALA A 102 18.89 -0.15 -9.30
CA ALA A 102 19.38 -1.48 -9.65
C ALA A 102 18.21 -2.43 -9.89
N SER A 103 18.43 -3.43 -10.73
CA SER A 103 17.45 -4.49 -11.03
C SER A 103 18.05 -5.83 -10.68
N PHE A 104 17.25 -6.70 -10.07
CA PHE A 104 17.64 -8.08 -9.76
C PHE A 104 16.40 -8.97 -9.70
N THR A 105 16.61 -10.27 -9.74
CA THR A 105 15.54 -11.27 -9.72
C THR A 105 15.67 -12.13 -8.47
N LEU A 106 14.56 -12.41 -7.80
CA LEU A 106 14.48 -13.32 -6.65
C LEU A 106 13.66 -14.56 -7.04
N THR A 107 14.19 -15.74 -6.76
CA THR A 107 13.51 -17.02 -7.00
C THR A 107 13.09 -17.62 -5.68
N PHE A 108 11.81 -18.00 -5.56
CA PHE A 108 11.18 -18.60 -4.39
C PHE A 108 10.66 -20.01 -4.70
N GLU A 109 10.26 -20.72 -3.66
CA GLU A 109 9.39 -21.89 -3.79
C GLU A 109 8.12 -21.57 -4.60
N PRO A 110 7.58 -22.55 -5.36
CA PRO A 110 6.45 -22.31 -6.25
C PRO A 110 5.18 -22.02 -5.46
N LEU A 111 4.60 -20.83 -5.68
CA LEU A 111 3.21 -20.54 -5.36
C LEU A 111 2.28 -21.34 -6.28
N PRO A 112 1.12 -21.83 -5.77
CA PRO A 112 0.07 -22.39 -6.62
C PRO A 112 -0.32 -21.42 -7.74
N LEU A 113 -0.56 -21.90 -8.96
CA LEU A 113 -0.92 -21.03 -10.10
C LEU A 113 -2.21 -20.22 -9.87
N GLU A 114 -3.12 -20.75 -9.03
CA GLU A 114 -4.37 -20.09 -8.65
C GLU A 114 -4.20 -19.06 -7.54
N THR A 115 -2.98 -18.83 -7.03
CA THR A 115 -2.73 -17.81 -6.00
C THR A 115 -3.22 -16.45 -6.50
N GLU A 116 -4.09 -15.83 -5.72
CA GLU A 116 -4.69 -14.52 -6.02
C GLU A 116 -3.81 -13.38 -5.53
N SER A 117 -3.21 -13.54 -4.36
CA SER A 117 -2.28 -12.58 -3.77
C SER A 117 -1.27 -13.23 -2.84
N PHE A 118 -0.17 -12.55 -2.58
CA PHE A 118 0.82 -12.96 -1.58
C PHE A 118 1.46 -11.74 -0.91
N ASP A 119 2.06 -11.94 0.27
CA ASP A 119 2.94 -10.95 0.89
C ASP A 119 4.40 -11.30 0.59
N PHE A 120 5.22 -10.31 0.30
CA PHE A 120 6.67 -10.44 0.32
C PHE A 120 7.20 -9.99 1.68
N ILE A 121 7.93 -10.85 2.37
CA ILE A 121 8.53 -10.59 3.67
C ILE A 121 10.02 -10.91 3.59
N GLU A 122 10.87 -9.90 3.74
CA GLU A 122 12.34 -10.10 3.74
C GLU A 122 12.80 -10.81 5.01
N SER A 123 12.25 -10.45 6.17
CA SER A 123 12.42 -11.17 7.43
C SER A 123 11.35 -10.77 8.44
N ASP A 124 11.23 -11.54 9.52
CA ASP A 124 10.24 -11.32 10.60
C ASP A 124 10.59 -10.09 11.48
N CYS A 125 11.73 -9.43 11.26
CA CYS A 125 12.11 -8.20 11.99
C CYS A 125 11.20 -7.02 11.64
N GLU A 126 10.94 -6.09 12.57
CA GLU A 126 9.96 -5.01 12.38
C GLU A 126 10.23 -4.15 11.12
N ASP A 127 11.46 -3.64 10.98
CA ASP A 127 11.84 -2.71 9.91
C ASP A 127 12.36 -3.38 8.63
N CYS A 128 12.34 -4.72 8.57
CA CYS A 128 12.69 -5.47 7.37
C CYS A 128 11.68 -5.20 6.25
N PHE A 129 12.13 -5.25 4.99
CA PHE A 129 11.29 -4.93 3.83
C PHE A 129 10.08 -5.85 3.74
N LYS A 130 8.89 -5.23 3.65
CA LYS A 130 7.62 -5.93 3.52
C LYS A 130 6.73 -5.25 2.48
N ILE A 131 6.12 -6.07 1.63
CA ILE A 131 5.12 -5.66 0.66
C ILE A 131 3.92 -6.58 0.85
N TRP A 132 2.82 -6.04 1.35
CA TRP A 132 1.62 -6.80 1.66
C TRP A 132 0.61 -6.79 0.53
N GLY A 133 -0.06 -7.92 0.34
CA GLY A 133 -1.14 -8.11 -0.60
C GLY A 133 -0.74 -7.75 -2.03
N VAL A 134 0.33 -8.36 -2.54
CA VAL A 134 0.72 -8.28 -3.95
C VAL A 134 -0.28 -9.07 -4.77
N TYR A 135 -1.07 -8.39 -5.59
CA TYR A 135 -2.18 -8.98 -6.33
C TYR A 135 -1.71 -9.55 -7.68
N LEU A 136 -2.11 -10.80 -7.94
CA LEU A 136 -1.79 -11.55 -9.16
C LEU A 136 -2.97 -11.56 -10.16
N ASN A 137 -4.04 -10.82 -9.88
CA ASN A 137 -5.11 -10.52 -10.81
C ASN A 137 -4.95 -9.06 -11.28
N ASN A 138 -4.71 -8.83 -12.58
CA ASN A 138 -4.46 -7.50 -13.18
C ASN A 138 -5.67 -6.53 -13.15
N LYS A 139 -6.61 -6.67 -12.22
CA LYS A 139 -7.84 -5.88 -12.18
C LYS A 139 -7.80 -4.86 -11.05
N SER A 140 -7.37 -3.66 -11.40
CA SER A 140 -7.46 -2.42 -10.59
C SER A 140 -8.86 -2.24 -9.96
N SER A 141 -9.93 -2.62 -10.66
CA SER A 141 -11.31 -2.55 -10.15
C SER A 141 -11.64 -3.45 -8.95
N SER A 142 -10.79 -4.42 -8.60
CA SER A 142 -10.97 -5.29 -7.42
C SER A 142 -10.34 -4.73 -6.13
N LEU A 143 -9.64 -3.60 -6.24
CA LEU A 143 -8.82 -3.05 -5.15
C LEU A 143 -9.60 -2.10 -4.24
N THR A 144 -10.77 -1.60 -4.66
CA THR A 144 -11.53 -0.62 -3.89
C THR A 144 -13.03 -0.88 -3.97
N GLU A 145 -13.58 -1.55 -2.95
CA GLU A 145 -15.01 -1.50 -2.66
C GLU A 145 -15.26 -0.33 -1.70
N ILE A 146 -15.47 0.87 -2.25
CA ILE A 146 -15.76 2.06 -1.44
C ILE A 146 -17.21 1.97 -0.96
N PRO A 147 -17.48 2.01 0.36
CA PRO A 147 -18.86 2.00 0.86
C PRO A 147 -19.64 3.21 0.34
N GLU A 148 -20.92 3.02 -0.02
CA GLU A 148 -21.75 4.06 -0.64
C GLU A 148 -21.79 5.36 0.16
N GLU A 149 -21.69 5.31 1.49
CA GLU A 149 -21.72 6.50 2.34
C GLU A 149 -20.58 7.49 2.05
N TYR A 150 -19.44 7.02 1.54
CA TYR A 150 -18.30 7.87 1.17
C TYR A 150 -18.36 8.39 -0.27
N LEU A 151 -19.27 7.84 -1.10
CA LEU A 151 -19.47 8.25 -2.49
C LEU A 151 -20.60 9.28 -2.64
N ARG A 152 -21.39 9.51 -1.60
CA ARG A 152 -22.49 10.47 -1.62
C ARG A 152 -21.97 11.90 -1.57
N GLU A 153 -22.69 12.80 -2.24
CA GLU A 153 -22.47 14.23 -2.09
C GLU A 153 -23.06 14.71 -0.76
N TYR A 154 -22.20 15.23 0.11
CA TYR A 154 -22.61 15.86 1.36
C TYR A 154 -22.88 17.35 1.14
N GLN A 155 -23.82 17.92 1.90
CA GLN A 155 -24.07 19.36 1.93
C GLN A 155 -23.35 19.99 3.12
N ASN A 156 -23.23 21.32 3.12
CA ASN A 156 -22.73 22.04 4.28
C ASN A 156 -23.68 21.88 5.46
N GLU A 157 -23.13 21.79 6.67
CA GLU A 157 -23.93 21.69 7.89
C GLU A 157 -24.64 23.01 8.19
N ASN A 158 -25.97 22.97 8.30
CA ASN A 158 -26.77 24.15 8.67
C ASN A 158 -26.70 24.47 10.17
N ASP A 159 -26.28 23.50 10.97
CA ASP A 159 -26.16 23.59 12.43
C ASP A 159 -24.69 23.72 12.89
N PHE A 160 -23.78 24.08 11.98
CA PHE A 160 -22.39 24.31 12.34
C PHE A 160 -22.27 25.50 13.30
N VAL A 161 -21.74 25.23 14.50
CA VAL A 161 -21.52 26.24 15.54
C VAL A 161 -20.06 26.18 15.99
N ILE A 162 -19.40 27.34 15.98
CA ILE A 162 -18.09 27.52 16.61
C ILE A 162 -18.34 27.98 18.05
N ASP A 163 -18.15 27.07 18.99
CA ASP A 163 -18.25 27.35 20.43
C ASP A 163 -17.15 26.60 21.20
N TRP A 164 -16.88 27.04 22.43
CA TRP A 164 -15.93 26.43 23.35
C TRP A 164 -16.65 25.48 24.30
N ASN A 165 -16.90 24.26 23.84
CA ASN A 165 -17.49 23.20 24.64
C ASN A 165 -16.60 21.96 24.61
N LYS A 166 -16.20 21.48 25.80
CA LYS A 166 -15.41 20.27 25.92
C LYS A 166 -16.32 19.05 25.80
N ASP A 167 -16.14 18.28 24.74
CA ASP A 167 -16.79 16.99 24.55
C ASP A 167 -15.88 16.08 23.70
N ASP A 168 -16.19 14.79 23.67
CA ASP A 168 -15.50 13.86 22.80
C ASP A 168 -15.96 14.05 21.35
N ALA A 169 -15.01 14.27 20.44
CA ALA A 169 -15.24 14.01 19.03
C ALA A 169 -15.10 12.51 18.76
N ILE A 170 -15.99 11.97 17.92
CA ILE A 170 -15.92 10.57 17.48
C ILE A 170 -15.30 10.55 16.08
N VAL A 171 -14.22 9.80 15.91
CA VAL A 171 -13.61 9.55 14.60
C VAL A 171 -13.71 8.07 14.31
N SER A 172 -14.41 7.71 13.24
CA SER A 172 -14.55 6.33 12.79
C SER A 172 -14.24 6.20 11.31
N GLY A 173 -14.06 4.98 10.82
CA GLY A 173 -13.64 4.81 9.45
C GLY A 173 -13.28 3.40 9.07
N VAL A 174 -12.80 3.28 7.83
CA VAL A 174 -12.29 2.04 7.25
C VAL A 174 -10.96 2.32 6.57
N ILE A 175 -9.96 1.52 6.89
CA ILE A 175 -8.66 1.47 6.20
C ILE A 175 -8.76 0.33 5.18
N ASN A 176 -9.02 0.70 3.92
CA ASN A 176 -9.26 -0.25 2.85
C ASN A 176 -8.07 -1.20 2.68
N LYS A 177 -8.37 -2.50 2.56
CA LYS A 177 -7.39 -3.59 2.45
C LYS A 177 -6.40 -3.65 3.64
N TYR A 178 -6.75 -3.15 4.82
CA TYR A 178 -5.87 -3.25 5.98
C TYR A 178 -5.44 -4.69 6.25
N VAL A 179 -4.13 -4.88 6.42
CA VAL A 179 -3.56 -6.15 6.90
C VAL A 179 -3.18 -5.95 8.36
N LYS A 180 -3.77 -6.73 9.25
CA LYS A 180 -3.54 -6.60 10.69
C LYS A 180 -2.06 -6.70 11.03
N GLY A 181 -1.54 -5.70 11.75
CA GLY A 181 -0.12 -5.62 12.12
C GLY A 181 0.83 -5.18 11.00
N SER A 182 0.33 -4.84 9.81
CA SER A 182 1.18 -4.28 8.74
C SER A 182 1.62 -2.85 8.98
N ILE A 183 0.76 -2.07 9.66
CA ILE A 183 0.96 -0.66 9.90
C ILE A 183 0.13 -0.18 11.09
N ASP A 184 0.72 0.66 11.93
CA ASP A 184 0.03 1.34 13.03
C ASP A 184 -0.51 2.70 12.59
N TRP A 185 -1.71 3.02 13.09
CA TRP A 185 -2.36 4.30 12.86
C TRP A 185 -2.63 5.02 14.18
N ASN A 186 -2.41 6.33 14.16
CA ASN A 186 -2.63 7.18 15.31
C ASN A 186 -3.48 8.39 14.91
N LEU A 187 -4.37 8.81 15.81
CA LEU A 187 -5.10 10.06 15.73
C LEU A 187 -4.46 11.07 16.68
N THR A 188 -3.95 12.16 16.12
CA THR A 188 -3.24 13.20 16.86
C THR A 188 -4.05 14.49 16.88
N TYR A 189 -4.18 15.06 18.07
CA TYR A 189 -4.75 16.38 18.33
C TYR A 189 -3.68 17.29 18.92
N LEU A 190 -3.30 18.34 18.18
CA LEU A 190 -2.54 19.45 18.74
C LEU A 190 -3.53 20.50 19.24
N ASN A 191 -3.69 20.60 20.55
CA ASN A 191 -4.65 21.53 21.14
C ASN A 191 -4.20 22.98 20.90
N PRO A 192 -4.96 23.80 20.14
CA PRO A 192 -4.52 25.14 19.77
C PRO A 192 -4.54 26.15 20.93
N ILE A 193 -5.22 25.84 22.03
CA ILE A 193 -5.28 26.71 23.22
C ILE A 193 -4.09 26.46 24.15
N THR A 194 -3.82 25.19 24.43
CA THR A 194 -2.82 24.80 25.44
C THR A 194 -1.45 24.50 24.82
N GLY A 195 -1.39 24.25 23.51
CA GLY A 195 -0.20 23.75 22.82
C GLY A 195 0.12 22.28 23.12
N ASN A 196 -0.70 21.59 23.92
CA ASN A 196 -0.47 20.18 24.24
C ASN A 196 -0.89 19.27 23.09
N GLU A 197 -0.06 18.27 22.83
CA GLU A 197 -0.39 17.20 21.90
C GLU A 197 -1.03 16.02 22.64
N GLN A 198 -2.11 15.49 22.09
CA GLN A 198 -2.73 14.24 22.49
C GLN A 198 -2.72 13.28 21.30
N THR A 199 -2.18 12.08 21.49
CA THR A 199 -2.14 11.04 20.45
C THR A 199 -2.85 9.79 20.96
N VAL A 200 -3.73 9.23 20.14
CA VAL A 200 -4.48 8.00 20.42
C VAL A 200 -4.17 6.98 19.33
N SER A 201 -3.60 5.84 19.69
CA SER A 201 -3.44 4.72 18.77
C SER A 201 -4.79 4.09 18.45
N LEU A 202 -5.01 3.74 17.19
CA LEU A 202 -6.27 3.14 16.76
C LEU A 202 -6.27 1.63 17.00
N ASP A 203 -7.39 1.14 17.54
CA ASP A 203 -7.73 -0.28 17.49
C ASP A 203 -8.50 -0.54 16.19
N ILE A 204 -7.86 -1.26 15.26
CA ILE A 204 -8.37 -1.51 13.91
C ILE A 204 -8.67 -3.00 13.79
N ASP A 205 -9.89 -3.33 13.37
CA ASP A 205 -10.30 -4.72 13.20
C ASP A 205 -9.70 -5.37 11.94
N GLU A 206 -9.97 -6.66 11.75
CA GLU A 206 -9.47 -7.44 10.61
C GLU A 206 -9.98 -6.95 9.26
N ASN A 207 -11.07 -6.18 9.23
CA ASN A 207 -11.64 -5.58 8.02
C ASN A 207 -11.17 -4.13 7.82
N GLY A 208 -10.28 -3.62 8.68
CA GLY A 208 -9.80 -2.26 8.62
C GLY A 208 -10.72 -1.22 9.28
N ALA A 209 -11.83 -1.63 9.91
CA ALA A 209 -12.75 -0.71 10.55
C ALA A 209 -12.21 -0.26 11.92
N PHE A 210 -12.47 1.00 12.27
CA PHE A 210 -12.09 1.56 13.56
C PHE A 210 -13.10 2.62 14.04
N SER A 211 -13.12 2.86 15.35
CA SER A 211 -13.84 3.98 15.96
C SER A 211 -13.12 4.38 17.25
N THR A 212 -12.83 5.68 17.38
CA THR A 212 -12.15 6.22 18.55
C THR A 212 -12.77 7.54 18.99
N LYS A 213 -12.50 7.90 20.25
CA LYS A 213 -12.94 9.17 20.85
C LYS A 213 -11.73 9.98 21.27
N ILE A 214 -11.81 11.28 21.04
CA ILE A 214 -10.77 12.22 21.47
C ILE A 214 -11.42 13.50 22.02
N PRO A 215 -11.09 13.92 23.25
CA PRO A 215 -11.63 15.15 23.82
C PRO A 215 -11.15 16.38 23.06
N VAL A 216 -12.10 17.17 22.57
CA VAL A 216 -11.84 18.44 21.88
C VAL A 216 -12.66 19.56 22.53
N TYR A 217 -12.28 20.81 22.30
CA TYR A 217 -12.90 21.98 22.94
C TYR A 217 -13.71 22.86 21.98
N SER A 218 -13.55 22.65 20.69
CA SER A 218 -14.23 23.36 19.61
C SER A 218 -14.11 22.52 18.34
N PRO A 219 -14.84 22.85 17.26
CA PRO A 219 -14.49 22.33 15.94
C PRO A 219 -13.00 22.54 15.66
N THR A 220 -12.29 21.48 15.29
CA THR A 220 -10.82 21.50 15.21
C THR A 220 -10.28 20.47 14.23
N SER A 221 -9.05 20.67 13.77
CA SER A 221 -8.36 19.74 12.88
C SER A 221 -7.56 18.73 13.70
N LEU A 222 -7.78 17.45 13.39
CA LEU A 222 -6.97 16.34 13.84
C LEU A 222 -6.15 15.80 12.67
N VAL A 223 -5.14 15.00 12.98
CA VAL A 223 -4.35 14.29 11.97
C VAL A 223 -4.42 12.79 12.24
N LEU A 224 -5.01 12.05 11.31
CA LEU A 224 -4.89 10.60 11.23
C LEU A 224 -3.57 10.28 10.52
N SER A 225 -2.66 9.58 11.18
CA SER A 225 -1.28 9.39 10.70
C SER A 225 -0.80 7.96 10.80
N SER A 226 0.05 7.57 9.85
CA SER A 226 0.78 6.31 9.82
C SER A 226 2.04 6.45 8.96
N ARG A 227 2.86 5.39 8.86
CA ARG A 227 3.97 5.33 7.89
C ARG A 227 3.49 5.48 6.43
N ALA A 228 2.20 5.24 6.14
CA ALA A 228 1.62 5.39 4.80
C ALA A 228 1.38 6.87 4.44
N GLY A 229 1.03 7.71 5.43
CA GLY A 229 0.83 9.14 5.23
C GLY A 229 0.06 9.81 6.36
N TYR A 230 -0.29 11.07 6.12
CA TYR A 230 -1.04 11.94 7.04
C TYR A 230 -2.34 12.38 6.37
N ILE A 231 -3.44 12.30 7.11
CA ILE A 231 -4.79 12.58 6.64
C ILE A 231 -5.42 13.56 7.63
N PRO A 232 -5.64 14.83 7.24
CA PRO A 232 -6.31 15.78 8.12
C PRO A 232 -7.79 15.39 8.28
N ILE A 233 -8.38 15.69 9.42
CA ILE A 233 -9.83 15.57 9.60
C ILE A 233 -10.32 16.63 10.58
N ILE A 234 -11.23 17.48 10.10
CA ILE A 234 -11.98 18.41 10.92
C ILE A 234 -13.09 17.64 11.62
N VAL A 235 -13.13 17.78 12.94
CA VAL A 235 -14.11 17.16 13.82
C VAL A 235 -14.85 18.23 14.62
N SER A 236 -15.92 17.85 15.32
CA SER A 236 -16.60 18.72 16.28
C SER A 236 -16.94 17.98 17.58
N PRO A 237 -16.95 18.68 18.73
CA PRO A 237 -17.34 18.07 20.00
C PRO A 237 -18.73 17.41 19.91
N GLY A 238 -18.86 16.17 20.39
CA GLY A 238 -20.13 15.43 20.43
C GLY A 238 -20.65 14.94 19.07
N ARG A 239 -19.85 15.07 18.00
CA ARG A 239 -20.22 14.68 16.63
C ARG A 239 -19.30 13.57 16.11
N GLU A 240 -19.81 12.77 15.17
CA GLU A 240 -19.05 11.74 14.48
C GLU A 240 -18.63 12.23 13.09
N SER A 241 -17.33 12.22 12.83
CA SER A 241 -16.74 12.44 11.51
C SER A 241 -16.05 11.16 11.07
N LYS A 242 -16.22 10.80 9.79
CA LYS A 242 -15.74 9.53 9.26
C LYS A 242 -14.71 9.71 8.16
N VAL A 243 -13.80 8.75 8.05
CA VAL A 243 -12.79 8.71 6.97
C VAL A 243 -12.64 7.30 6.39
N PHE A 244 -12.62 7.20 5.07
CA PHE A 244 -12.21 6.02 4.33
C PHE A 244 -10.80 6.25 3.82
N VAL A 245 -9.87 5.33 4.10
CA VAL A 245 -8.47 5.42 3.67
C VAL A 245 -8.20 4.38 2.61
N ASN A 246 -7.82 4.81 1.41
CA ASN A 246 -7.49 3.94 0.29
C ASN A 246 -6.00 3.58 0.29
N LEU A 247 -5.63 2.61 1.12
CA LEU A 247 -4.23 2.21 1.30
C LEU A 247 -3.54 1.76 -0.01
N PRO A 248 -4.19 0.98 -0.90
CA PRO A 248 -3.64 0.65 -2.22
C PRO A 248 -3.30 1.89 -3.07
N GLU A 249 -4.17 2.91 -3.12
CA GLU A 249 -3.88 4.15 -3.86
C GLU A 249 -2.73 4.94 -3.21
N MET A 250 -2.66 4.97 -1.88
CA MET A 250 -1.55 5.59 -1.17
C MET A 250 -0.21 4.93 -1.52
N TYR A 251 -0.18 3.60 -1.65
CA TYR A 251 0.99 2.86 -2.12
C TYR A 251 1.28 3.16 -3.60
N ARG A 252 0.30 2.97 -4.50
CA ARG A 252 0.44 3.17 -5.96
C ARG A 252 1.02 4.54 -6.29
N SER A 253 0.44 5.59 -5.72
CA SER A 253 0.86 6.99 -5.95
C SER A 253 2.26 7.34 -5.41
N ARG A 254 2.85 6.47 -4.58
CA ARG A 254 4.21 6.60 -4.01
C ARG A 254 5.24 5.68 -4.67
N SER A 255 4.79 4.70 -5.44
CA SER A 255 5.63 3.75 -6.18
C SER A 255 6.15 4.40 -7.46
N ARG A 256 7.43 4.22 -7.76
CA ARG A 256 8.05 4.68 -9.00
C ARG A 256 7.61 3.89 -10.22
N LEU A 257 7.24 2.63 -10.02
CA LEU A 257 6.71 1.78 -11.08
C LEU A 257 5.22 2.04 -11.34
N LEU A 258 4.43 2.33 -10.30
CA LEU A 258 2.97 2.36 -10.39
C LEU A 258 2.35 3.78 -10.41
N MET A 259 3.10 4.83 -10.07
CA MET A 259 2.52 6.19 -9.96
C MET A 259 1.87 6.71 -11.25
N ASN A 260 2.30 6.20 -12.41
CA ASN A 260 1.77 6.56 -13.72
C ASN A 260 0.68 5.61 -14.24
N GLU A 261 0.41 4.50 -13.52
CA GLU A 261 -0.71 3.62 -13.80
C GLU A 261 -2.04 4.27 -13.37
N ASP A 262 -3.15 3.74 -13.86
CA ASP A 262 -4.49 4.23 -13.51
C ASP A 262 -4.70 4.29 -11.99
N SER A 263 -5.25 5.40 -11.53
CA SER A 263 -5.59 5.61 -10.12
C SER A 263 -6.69 4.65 -9.65
N TYR A 264 -6.62 4.23 -8.39
CA TYR A 264 -7.64 3.40 -7.73
C TYR A 264 -8.71 4.23 -7.03
N GLY A 265 -8.83 5.50 -7.39
CA GLY A 265 -9.70 6.50 -6.78
C GLY A 265 -8.95 7.46 -5.87
N GLU A 266 -9.68 8.21 -5.05
CA GLU A 266 -9.07 9.12 -4.07
C GLU A 266 -8.30 8.36 -2.98
N LYS A 267 -7.24 8.98 -2.45
CA LYS A 267 -6.42 8.43 -1.35
C LYS A 267 -7.22 8.29 -0.05
N TYR A 268 -8.18 9.18 0.15
CA TYR A 268 -9.09 9.15 1.27
C TYR A 268 -10.36 9.93 0.95
N LEU A 269 -11.46 9.55 1.60
CA LEU A 269 -12.78 10.14 1.44
C LEU A 269 -13.40 10.37 2.82
N TYR A 270 -14.33 11.33 2.92
CA TYR A 270 -14.96 11.68 4.19
C TYR A 270 -16.46 11.43 4.16
N ALA A 271 -17.00 11.08 5.33
CA ALA A 271 -18.43 10.91 5.58
C ALA A 271 -18.78 11.40 6.98
N GLY A 272 -20.07 11.41 7.32
CA GLY A 272 -20.55 11.92 8.61
C GLY A 272 -20.50 13.44 8.73
N TYR A 273 -20.43 13.95 9.96
CA TYR A 273 -20.47 15.38 10.25
C TYR A 273 -19.25 16.09 9.66
N LEU A 274 -19.48 17.23 9.00
CA LEU A 274 -18.44 18.02 8.29
C LEU A 274 -17.78 17.28 7.11
N ALA A 275 -18.38 16.23 6.56
CA ALA A 275 -17.83 15.52 5.41
C ALA A 275 -17.56 16.45 4.21
N LYS A 276 -18.50 17.37 3.89
CA LYS A 276 -18.29 18.33 2.80
C LYS A 276 -17.11 19.26 3.07
N LEU A 277 -17.02 19.82 4.28
CA LEU A 277 -15.90 20.69 4.66
C LEU A 277 -14.56 19.95 4.57
N ASN A 278 -14.50 18.71 5.08
CA ASN A 278 -13.31 17.88 4.99
C ASN A 278 -12.91 17.58 3.54
N SER A 279 -13.87 17.23 2.68
CA SER A 279 -13.63 17.00 1.25
C SER A 279 -13.17 18.27 0.54
N ASP A 280 -13.76 19.43 0.84
CA ASP A 280 -13.35 20.72 0.27
C ASP A 280 -11.91 21.09 0.70
N LEU A 281 -11.55 20.86 1.97
CA LEU A 281 -10.19 21.11 2.50
C LEU A 281 -9.15 20.07 2.09
N ALA A 282 -9.56 18.87 1.71
CA ALA A 282 -8.67 17.87 1.12
C ALA A 282 -8.41 18.13 -0.37
N ASN A 283 -9.28 18.91 -1.01
CA ASN A 283 -9.14 19.22 -2.42
C ASN A 283 -7.92 20.13 -2.64
N LYS A 284 -6.95 19.62 -3.41
CA LYS A 284 -5.72 20.35 -3.74
C LYS A 284 -5.99 21.65 -4.49
N GLY A 285 -7.02 21.71 -5.33
CA GLY A 285 -7.41 22.92 -6.06
C GLY A 285 -8.00 24.02 -5.16
N VAL A 286 -8.44 23.67 -3.95
CA VAL A 286 -8.95 24.62 -2.94
C VAL A 286 -7.86 24.98 -1.93
N THR A 287 -7.07 24.00 -1.50
CA THR A 287 -6.00 24.16 -0.51
C THR A 287 -4.83 24.98 -1.05
N TYR A 288 -4.48 24.78 -2.32
CA TYR A 288 -3.52 25.59 -3.06
C TYR A 288 -4.29 26.56 -3.96
N ALA A 289 -5.00 27.52 -3.36
CA ALA A 289 -5.32 28.73 -4.12
C ALA A 289 -4.00 29.29 -4.68
N SER A 290 -4.04 29.77 -5.92
CA SER A 290 -2.90 30.23 -6.73
C SER A 290 -1.81 31.07 -6.04
N PRO A 291 -2.06 31.87 -4.98
CA PRO A 291 -1.01 32.75 -4.43
C PRO A 291 0.20 32.02 -3.83
N GLN A 292 0.05 30.78 -3.34
CA GLN A 292 1.19 30.04 -2.77
C GLN A 292 2.08 29.39 -3.84
N GLN A 293 1.48 28.96 -4.96
CA GLN A 293 2.25 28.43 -6.09
C GLN A 293 2.98 29.57 -6.80
N ASP A 294 2.31 30.71 -7.02
CA ASP A 294 2.93 31.92 -7.58
C ASP A 294 4.12 32.39 -6.73
N TYR A 295 4.03 32.30 -5.39
CA TYR A 295 5.12 32.64 -4.47
C TYR A 295 6.30 31.66 -4.56
N ILE A 296 6.04 30.36 -4.63
CA ILE A 296 7.09 29.34 -4.76
C ILE A 296 7.79 29.46 -6.13
N ASP A 297 7.02 29.65 -7.20
CA ASP A 297 7.57 29.77 -8.55
C ASP A 297 8.37 31.08 -8.70
N THR A 298 7.92 32.19 -8.11
CA THR A 298 8.67 33.46 -8.08
C THR A 298 10.00 33.34 -7.33
N ILE A 299 10.07 32.51 -6.28
CA ILE A 299 11.33 32.29 -5.53
C ILE A 299 12.24 31.27 -6.23
N ALA A 300 11.69 30.31 -6.98
CA ALA A 300 12.48 29.35 -7.73
C ALA A 300 13.14 29.96 -8.99
N GLU A 301 12.64 31.08 -9.49
CA GLU A 301 13.21 31.85 -10.60
C GLU A 301 14.20 32.98 -10.18
N MET A 302 14.43 33.16 -8.87
CA MET A 302 15.42 34.09 -8.30
C MET A 302 16.73 33.40 -7.93
#